data_AF-A0A9P9WHK9-F1
#
_entry.id   AF-A0A9P9WHK9-F1
#
_cell.length_a   1.000
_cell.length_b   1.000
_cell.length_c   1.000
_cell.angle_alpha   90.00
_cell.angle_beta   90.00
_cell.angle_gamma   90.00
#
_symmetry.space_group_name_H-M   'P 1'
#
loop_
_entity.id
_entity.type
_entity.pdbx_description
1 polymer ?
#
loop_
_entity_poly.entity_id
_entity_poly.type
_entity_poly.pdbx_seq_one_letter_code
_entity_poly.pdbx_strand_id
1 'polypeptide(L)'
;MQAPGQLCTQCSVSQSRGRTFLKLLARPPDRQAGQGPRLTAARPAVFCARRWLCRPPAPARAETFDNFQDYEGRTELQAEAVARSSGLSRDPQRQAQAVSLSVATMAGKSARGLNEAFRALSLSSHTCREAASQRLTSSFARSMATEAPLPRTSTSIDSFAASSPYRPTPTVPLTIFDFPSYEPQRLEAWSSKHLNLPLRRDILHLAVVYEGDNTRQGTASSKTRYEVRGSGRKLYAQKGLGRARVGDAQSPLRKGGGKTFGPKPRDFGTKLNRKVYDLAWRTALSYRYRRGELVVCSDGMELALPAQFQAMIEEGLVKDEELIDGFRARWARQVMERNEWGKQNGRSTFITSSWREDLFGALDLVPNYGRALDVADVDVKDLLESGRLVIERSALQEMVERHQSDLISSVFVSGVAGTAESGKIVVE
;
A
#
# COMPACT_ATOMS: atom_id res chain seq x y z
N MET A 1 -43.73 -31.28 -54.78
CA MET A 1 -43.74 -32.43 -53.85
C MET A 1 -43.05 -31.98 -52.57
N GLN A 2 -43.85 -31.75 -51.53
CA GLN A 2 -43.48 -31.17 -50.24
C GLN A 2 -43.36 -32.28 -49.18
N ALA A 3 -42.50 -32.10 -48.18
CA ALA A 3 -42.84 -32.11 -46.74
C ALA A 3 -41.59 -32.27 -45.84
N PRO A 4 -41.51 -31.53 -44.72
CA PRO A 4 -40.55 -31.74 -43.63
C PRO A 4 -41.18 -32.46 -42.42
N GLY A 5 -40.34 -33.10 -41.58
CA GLY A 5 -40.72 -33.71 -40.29
C GLY A 5 -40.25 -32.87 -39.10
N GLN A 6 -41.17 -32.61 -38.17
CA GLN A 6 -41.10 -31.66 -37.07
C GLN A 6 -41.54 -32.35 -35.75
N LEU A 7 -41.09 -31.78 -34.62
CA LEU A 7 -41.73 -31.72 -33.29
C LEU A 7 -41.76 -32.94 -32.36
N CYS A 8 -41.33 -32.71 -31.11
CA CYS A 8 -42.10 -33.14 -29.94
C CYS A 8 -41.91 -32.12 -28.80
N THR A 9 -43.01 -31.47 -28.41
CA THR A 9 -43.14 -30.39 -27.41
C THR A 9 -44.15 -30.79 -26.34
N GLN A 10 -43.83 -30.45 -25.08
CA GLN A 10 -44.67 -29.89 -23.99
C GLN A 10 -46.04 -30.55 -23.64
N CYS A 11 -46.33 -30.94 -22.38
CA CYS A 11 -46.55 -30.19 -21.13
C CYS A 11 -48.00 -29.74 -20.87
N SER A 12 -48.44 -29.85 -19.60
CA SER A 12 -49.56 -29.19 -18.89
C SER A 12 -50.95 -29.89 -18.89
N VAL A 13 -51.87 -29.83 -17.90
CA VAL A 13 -52.00 -29.30 -16.52
C VAL A 13 -53.42 -29.71 -16.00
N SER A 14 -53.61 -29.81 -14.68
CA SER A 14 -54.83 -29.45 -13.86
C SER A 14 -55.60 -30.52 -13.05
N GLN A 15 -55.50 -30.34 -11.71
CA GLN A 15 -56.56 -30.16 -10.68
C GLN A 15 -57.83 -31.04 -10.63
N SER A 16 -58.07 -31.70 -9.46
CA SER A 16 -59.01 -31.25 -8.39
C SER A 16 -59.76 -32.37 -7.60
N ARG A 17 -59.75 -32.21 -6.27
CA ARG A 17 -60.81 -32.42 -5.22
C ARG A 17 -61.50 -33.79 -4.96
N GLY A 18 -61.58 -34.13 -3.65
CA GLY A 18 -62.69 -34.86 -2.97
C GLY A 18 -62.27 -36.05 -2.09
N ARG A 19 -62.05 -35.92 -0.77
CA ARG A 19 -62.98 -36.12 0.40
C ARG A 19 -63.64 -37.52 0.56
N THR A 20 -63.25 -38.26 1.63
CA THR A 20 -64.10 -39.01 2.62
C THR A 20 -63.18 -39.71 3.67
N PHE A 21 -63.22 -39.35 4.96
CA PHE A 21 -63.99 -39.94 6.10
C PHE A 21 -63.61 -41.38 6.52
N LEU A 22 -62.92 -41.56 7.67
CA LEU A 22 -63.46 -42.17 8.92
C LEU A 22 -62.40 -42.27 10.05
N LYS A 23 -62.87 -42.11 11.29
CA LYS A 23 -62.20 -42.27 12.60
C LYS A 23 -62.03 -43.75 12.97
N LEU A 24 -61.02 -44.10 13.78
CA LEU A 24 -61.19 -44.83 15.06
C LEU A 24 -59.87 -45.05 15.83
N LEU A 25 -60.04 -45.18 17.14
CA LEU A 25 -59.12 -45.09 18.28
C LEU A 25 -58.28 -46.35 18.51
N ALA A 26 -57.13 -46.24 19.19
CA ALA A 26 -56.79 -46.93 20.46
C ALA A 26 -55.27 -46.93 20.77
N ARG A 27 -54.96 -47.25 22.03
CA ARG A 27 -53.82 -46.86 22.91
C ARG A 27 -52.55 -47.76 22.87
N PRO A 28 -51.41 -47.31 23.47
CA PRO A 28 -50.15 -48.05 23.72
C PRO A 28 -50.24 -48.86 25.07
N PRO A 29 -49.20 -49.38 25.80
CA PRO A 29 -47.72 -49.29 25.69
C PRO A 29 -46.87 -50.54 26.15
N ASP A 30 -45.53 -50.35 26.26
CA ASP A 30 -44.52 -50.93 27.19
C ASP A 30 -44.06 -52.41 27.19
N ARG A 31 -42.73 -52.62 27.14
CA ARG A 31 -41.88 -53.48 28.03
C ARG A 31 -40.41 -53.50 27.55
N GLN A 32 -39.45 -52.92 28.29
CA GLN A 32 -38.62 -53.48 29.37
C GLN A 32 -37.27 -54.09 28.94
N ALA A 33 -36.21 -53.34 29.30
CA ALA A 33 -34.92 -53.69 29.89
C ALA A 33 -34.30 -55.10 29.73
N GLY A 34 -33.03 -55.13 29.31
CA GLY A 34 -32.07 -56.23 29.45
C GLY A 34 -30.65 -55.71 29.71
N GLN A 35 -29.88 -56.44 30.52
CA GLN A 35 -28.71 -56.02 31.31
C GLN A 35 -27.32 -56.23 30.62
N GLY A 36 -26.38 -55.29 30.85
CA GLY A 36 -24.91 -55.44 30.98
C GLY A 36 -24.05 -55.95 29.79
N PRO A 37 -22.69 -55.91 29.83
CA PRO A 37 -21.77 -55.41 30.87
C PRO A 37 -20.65 -54.45 30.36
N ARG A 38 -19.77 -54.07 31.30
CA ARG A 38 -18.63 -53.12 31.25
C ARG A 38 -17.53 -53.46 30.22
N LEU A 39 -16.97 -52.45 29.54
CA LEU A 39 -15.56 -52.41 29.13
C LEU A 39 -15.02 -50.97 29.10
N THR A 40 -13.87 -50.81 29.73
CA THR A 40 -12.99 -49.63 29.78
C THR A 40 -12.32 -49.39 28.43
N ALA A 41 -12.36 -48.17 27.89
CA ALA A 41 -11.40 -47.72 26.88
C ALA A 41 -11.29 -46.19 26.86
N ALA A 42 -10.05 -45.71 26.99
CA ALA A 42 -9.63 -44.34 26.85
C ALA A 42 -9.90 -43.79 25.43
N ARG A 43 -10.24 -42.50 25.32
CA ARG A 43 -10.18 -41.74 24.06
C ARG A 43 -9.35 -40.47 24.27
N PRO A 44 -8.31 -40.22 23.45
CA PRO A 44 -7.65 -38.92 23.42
C PRO A 44 -8.48 -37.90 22.65
N ALA A 45 -8.24 -36.64 22.99
CA ALA A 45 -8.94 -35.45 22.53
C ALA A 45 -8.77 -35.20 21.02
N VAL A 46 -9.87 -34.82 20.37
CA VAL A 46 -9.90 -34.24 19.03
C VAL A 46 -9.66 -32.74 19.18
N PHE A 47 -8.50 -32.24 18.74
CA PHE A 47 -8.26 -30.81 18.57
C PHE A 47 -8.91 -30.35 17.26
N CYS A 48 -9.89 -29.47 17.40
CA CYS A 48 -10.69 -28.92 16.32
C CYS A 48 -10.01 -27.66 15.77
N ALA A 49 -9.73 -27.65 14.47
CA ALA A 49 -9.18 -26.51 13.74
C ALA A 49 -10.20 -25.35 13.70
N ARG A 50 -9.79 -24.15 14.17
CA ARG A 50 -10.58 -22.92 14.03
C ARG A 50 -10.08 -22.09 12.85
N ARG A 51 -10.83 -22.20 11.76
CA ARG A 51 -10.87 -21.33 10.59
C ARG A 51 -11.49 -19.98 10.98
N TRP A 52 -10.75 -18.88 10.86
CA TRP A 52 -11.28 -17.52 11.03
C TRP A 52 -11.72 -16.98 9.67
N LEU A 53 -13.03 -16.84 9.47
CA LEU A 53 -13.63 -16.07 8.38
C LEU A 53 -14.22 -14.80 8.99
N CYS A 54 -13.70 -13.64 8.60
CA CYS A 54 -14.24 -12.34 8.98
C CYS A 54 -15.60 -12.11 8.27
N ARG A 55 -16.62 -11.79 9.05
CA ARG A 55 -17.95 -11.36 8.59
C ARG A 55 -18.18 -9.92 9.09
N PRO A 56 -18.75 -9.01 8.28
CA PRO A 56 -18.90 -7.60 8.68
C PRO A 56 -20.01 -7.42 9.74
N PRO A 57 -19.91 -6.42 10.63
CA PRO A 57 -20.89 -6.21 11.69
C PRO A 57 -22.14 -5.46 11.22
N ALA A 58 -23.31 -5.99 11.58
CA ALA A 58 -24.61 -5.31 11.52
C ALA A 58 -24.91 -4.61 12.87
N PRO A 59 -25.74 -3.55 12.92
CA PRO A 59 -25.84 -2.63 14.06
C PRO A 59 -26.62 -3.20 15.25
N ALA A 60 -26.07 -3.03 16.46
CA ALA A 60 -26.68 -3.48 17.71
C ALA A 60 -27.77 -2.52 18.21
N ARG A 61 -28.94 -3.10 18.51
CA ARG A 61 -30.04 -2.51 19.29
C ARG A 61 -29.68 -2.48 20.77
N ALA A 62 -30.20 -1.46 21.46
CA ALA A 62 -30.09 -1.25 22.89
C ALA A 62 -30.89 -2.29 23.69
N GLU A 63 -30.25 -2.92 24.66
CA GLU A 63 -30.92 -3.54 25.80
C GLU A 63 -30.15 -3.21 27.09
N THR A 64 -30.95 -2.87 28.09
CA THR A 64 -30.66 -2.44 29.45
C THR A 64 -30.02 -3.56 30.28
N PHE A 65 -29.02 -3.23 31.10
CA PHE A 65 -28.58 -4.09 32.20
C PHE A 65 -28.50 -3.29 33.50
N ASP A 66 -29.42 -3.61 34.40
CA ASP A 66 -29.41 -3.27 35.81
C ASP A 66 -28.49 -4.21 36.60
N ASN A 67 -27.96 -3.66 37.69
CA ASN A 67 -27.45 -4.32 38.89
C ASN A 67 -26.18 -5.19 38.78
N PHE A 68 -25.07 -4.64 39.28
CA PHE A 68 -24.12 -5.43 40.08
C PHE A 68 -23.51 -4.51 41.16
N GLN A 69 -23.98 -4.68 42.39
CA GLN A 69 -23.33 -4.25 43.61
C GLN A 69 -22.22 -5.25 43.99
N ASP A 70 -21.32 -4.76 44.84
CA ASP A 70 -20.31 -5.50 45.61
C ASP A 70 -18.99 -5.81 44.90
N TYR A 71 -17.98 -4.99 45.18
CA TYR A 71 -16.69 -5.41 45.75
C TYR A 71 -15.88 -4.15 46.10
N GLU A 72 -16.05 -3.66 47.33
CA GLU A 72 -15.04 -2.84 48.01
C GLU A 72 -14.07 -3.78 48.74
N GLY A 73 -12.76 -3.50 48.64
CA GLY A 73 -11.76 -4.10 49.50
C GLY A 73 -10.36 -4.20 48.89
N ARG A 74 -9.40 -3.53 49.53
CA ARG A 74 -7.92 -3.56 49.33
C ARG A 74 -7.32 -2.43 48.49
N THR A 75 -7.37 -1.23 49.05
CA THR A 75 -6.26 -0.29 49.00
C THR A 75 -5.32 -0.56 50.18
N GLU A 76 -4.07 -0.12 50.04
CA GLU A 76 -2.96 -0.15 51.00
C GLU A 76 -2.07 -1.39 50.91
N LEU A 77 -0.96 -1.24 50.19
CA LEU A 77 0.42 -1.50 50.63
C LEU A 77 1.36 -1.36 49.41
N GLN A 78 2.54 -0.76 49.63
CA GLN A 78 3.72 -0.74 48.75
C GLN A 78 3.78 0.35 47.66
N ALA A 79 4.06 1.58 48.09
CA ALA A 79 4.82 2.56 47.30
C ALA A 79 6.05 2.98 48.11
N GLU A 80 7.02 2.08 48.27
CA GLU A 80 8.31 2.40 48.89
C GLU A 80 9.37 1.37 48.44
N ALA A 81 10.04 1.62 47.31
CA ALA A 81 11.34 1.02 47.00
C ALA A 81 11.97 1.69 45.76
N VAL A 82 13.29 1.84 45.80
CA VAL A 82 14.20 2.20 44.70
C VAL A 82 14.40 3.70 44.45
N ALA A 83 14.94 4.39 45.45
CA ALA A 83 15.88 5.50 45.25
C ALA A 83 17.03 5.37 46.25
N ARG A 84 18.14 4.73 45.86
CA ARG A 84 19.50 4.87 46.41
C ARG A 84 20.42 3.81 45.79
N SER A 85 21.36 4.24 44.96
CA SER A 85 22.80 3.92 45.05
C SER A 85 23.50 4.09 43.70
N SER A 86 24.26 5.18 43.57
CA SER A 86 25.61 5.22 42.98
C SER A 86 26.05 6.68 42.94
N GLY A 87 26.72 7.10 44.01
CA GLY A 87 27.47 8.34 44.02
C GLY A 87 28.82 8.14 43.34
N LEU A 88 29.17 9.06 42.45
CA LEU A 88 30.56 9.38 42.11
C LEU A 88 30.68 10.89 41.97
N SER A 89 31.22 11.49 43.03
CA SER A 89 32.19 12.59 43.07
C SER A 89 32.35 13.46 41.81
N ARG A 90 32.04 14.77 41.94
CA ARG A 90 32.80 15.87 41.32
C ARG A 90 32.76 17.11 42.22
N ASP A 91 33.95 17.52 42.67
CA ASP A 91 34.24 18.79 43.35
C ASP A 91 33.87 20.01 42.48
N PRO A 92 33.47 21.15 43.10
CA PRO A 92 33.52 22.43 42.44
C PRO A 92 34.32 23.44 43.28
N GLN A 93 35.60 23.67 42.94
CA GLN A 93 36.29 24.92 43.27
C GLN A 93 37.29 25.32 42.18
N ARG A 94 37.36 26.65 41.96
CA ARG A 94 38.17 27.44 41.03
C ARG A 94 37.47 27.77 39.69
N GLN A 95 37.45 29.00 39.22
CA GLN A 95 37.85 30.30 39.75
C GLN A 95 37.23 31.33 38.80
N ALA A 96 36.66 32.40 39.37
CA ALA A 96 36.29 33.58 38.63
C ALA A 96 37.55 34.34 38.20
N GLN A 97 37.66 34.68 36.91
CA GLN A 97 38.44 35.82 36.46
C GLN A 97 37.71 36.52 35.32
N ALA A 98 37.32 37.77 35.60
CA ALA A 98 36.95 38.75 34.61
C ALA A 98 38.22 39.26 33.90
N VAL A 99 38.20 39.34 32.57
CA VAL A 99 39.03 40.28 31.82
C VAL A 99 38.15 40.95 30.77
N SER A 100 38.19 42.27 30.87
CA SER A 100 37.53 43.29 30.09
C SER A 100 38.19 43.54 28.73
N LEU A 101 37.38 44.02 27.78
CA LEU A 101 37.70 44.96 26.68
C LEU A 101 38.64 44.49 25.55
N SER A 102 38.07 44.30 24.35
CA SER A 102 38.00 45.32 23.28
C SER A 102 37.71 44.65 21.92
N VAL A 103 37.58 45.48 20.86
CA VAL A 103 37.38 45.16 19.44
C VAL A 103 35.91 45.06 19.03
N ALA A 104 35.25 46.17 18.67
CA ALA A 104 35.36 46.97 17.44
C ALA A 104 34.21 46.65 16.46
N THR A 105 33.40 47.69 16.22
CA THR A 105 32.81 48.11 14.93
C THR A 105 32.39 47.03 13.93
N MET A 106 31.08 46.97 13.64
CA MET A 106 30.50 46.94 12.29
C MET A 106 28.97 47.06 12.42
N ALA A 107 28.49 48.30 12.45
CA ALA A 107 27.08 48.61 12.32
C ALA A 107 26.70 48.67 10.83
N GLY A 108 25.71 47.85 10.46
CA GLY A 108 24.63 48.21 9.53
C GLY A 108 25.01 48.57 8.10
N LYS A 109 24.92 47.60 7.18
CA LYS A 109 24.60 47.86 5.77
C LYS A 109 23.54 46.90 5.24
N SER A 110 22.51 47.51 4.66
CA SER A 110 21.69 47.01 3.55
C SER A 110 20.58 45.99 3.84
N ALA A 111 19.42 46.48 4.28
CA ALA A 111 18.15 45.98 3.78
C ALA A 111 17.76 46.81 2.56
N ARG A 112 17.99 46.29 1.35
CA ARG A 112 17.40 46.81 0.10
C ARG A 112 16.59 45.71 -0.56
N GLY A 113 15.42 46.13 -1.04
CA GLY A 113 14.27 45.33 -1.41
C GLY A 113 14.49 44.21 -2.43
N LEU A 114 13.78 43.12 -2.17
CA LEU A 114 13.56 41.97 -3.05
C LEU A 114 12.80 42.30 -4.36
N ASN A 115 12.49 43.57 -4.63
CA ASN A 115 11.76 44.01 -5.82
C ASN A 115 12.66 44.32 -7.03
N GLU A 116 13.98 44.24 -6.90
CA GLU A 116 14.92 44.49 -8.00
C GLU A 116 15.36 43.20 -8.72
N ALA A 117 15.08 42.02 -8.16
CA ALA A 117 15.47 40.72 -8.71
C ALA A 117 14.50 40.13 -9.76
N PHE A 118 13.37 40.78 -10.05
CA PHE A 118 12.36 40.27 -11.01
C PHE A 118 12.28 41.04 -12.33
N ARG A 119 13.23 41.94 -12.63
CA ARG A 119 13.25 42.72 -13.88
C ARG A 119 14.00 42.09 -15.05
N ALA A 120 14.58 40.90 -14.89
CA ALA A 120 15.45 40.28 -15.90
C ALA A 120 14.90 38.99 -16.52
N LEU A 121 13.58 38.84 -16.67
CA LEU A 121 12.98 37.76 -17.48
C LEU A 121 11.71 38.26 -18.17
N SER A 122 11.91 38.98 -19.28
CA SER A 122 10.87 39.36 -20.24
C SER A 122 11.36 39.04 -21.65
N LEU A 123 11.21 37.78 -22.06
CA LEU A 123 11.35 37.34 -23.45
C LEU A 123 9.95 37.34 -24.08
N SER A 124 9.59 38.43 -24.76
CA SER A 124 8.73 38.42 -25.94
C SER A 124 9.65 38.24 -27.15
N SER A 125 9.39 37.54 -28.25
CA SER A 125 8.19 37.19 -29.04
C SER A 125 8.69 36.15 -30.08
N HIS A 126 7.93 35.27 -30.73
CA HIS A 126 6.82 35.47 -31.65
C HIS A 126 6.18 34.10 -31.96
N THR A 127 4.86 34.00 -31.97
CA THR A 127 4.15 33.04 -32.82
C THR A 127 3.07 33.79 -33.57
N CYS A 128 3.30 33.97 -34.87
CA CYS A 128 2.32 34.51 -35.80
C CYS A 128 1.14 33.53 -35.91
N ARG A 129 -0.07 34.05 -35.71
CA ARG A 129 -1.32 33.36 -36.02
C ARG A 129 -2.13 34.26 -36.95
N GLU A 130 -2.70 33.61 -37.96
CA GLU A 130 -3.39 34.15 -39.11
C GLU A 130 -4.45 35.23 -38.81
N ALA A 131 -4.53 36.22 -39.70
CA ALA A 131 -5.80 36.83 -40.06
C ALA A 131 -5.75 37.22 -41.54
N ALA A 132 -6.51 36.49 -42.35
CA ALA A 132 -6.79 36.80 -43.73
C ALA A 132 -7.57 38.12 -43.84
N SER A 133 -7.13 39.01 -44.71
CA SER A 133 -7.98 40.10 -45.22
C SER A 133 -7.84 40.14 -46.73
N GLN A 134 -8.91 39.75 -47.40
CA GLN A 134 -9.14 39.90 -48.83
C GLN A 134 -9.38 41.38 -49.13
N ARG A 135 -8.67 41.94 -50.11
CA ARG A 135 -9.20 43.03 -50.96
C ARG A 135 -8.69 42.87 -52.39
N LEU A 136 -9.63 43.03 -53.32
CA LEU A 136 -9.52 42.81 -54.76
C LEU A 136 -9.16 44.10 -55.53
N THR A 137 -8.46 43.86 -56.66
CA THR A 137 -8.49 44.54 -57.98
C THR A 137 -8.03 45.99 -58.20
N SER A 138 -7.09 46.12 -59.14
CA SER A 138 -7.08 46.99 -60.37
C SER A 138 -5.64 47.45 -60.65
N SER A 139 -4.88 46.84 -61.56
CA SER A 139 -4.83 46.98 -63.04
C SER A 139 -3.85 48.05 -63.57
N PHE A 140 -3.07 47.60 -64.57
CA PHE A 140 -2.17 48.30 -65.50
C PHE A 140 -0.80 48.81 -65.02
N ALA A 141 0.27 48.17 -65.50
CA ALA A 141 1.03 48.66 -66.66
C ALA A 141 2.08 47.62 -67.11
N ARG A 142 2.21 47.45 -68.44
CA ARG A 142 3.30 46.71 -69.08
C ARG A 142 4.59 47.51 -68.99
N SER A 143 5.69 46.86 -68.65
CA SER A 143 7.05 47.36 -68.91
C SER A 143 7.92 46.16 -69.32
N MET A 144 8.30 46.17 -70.59
CA MET A 144 9.28 45.26 -71.17
C MET A 144 10.66 45.65 -70.65
N ALA A 145 11.23 44.83 -69.78
CA ALA A 145 12.65 44.88 -69.45
C ALA A 145 13.17 43.44 -69.42
N THR A 146 14.08 43.13 -70.35
CA THR A 146 14.87 41.90 -70.37
C THR A 146 15.78 41.85 -69.15
N GLU A 147 15.39 41.10 -68.12
CA GLU A 147 16.31 40.70 -67.06
C GLU A 147 17.25 39.61 -67.58
N ALA A 148 18.55 39.87 -67.52
CA ALA A 148 19.58 38.88 -67.81
C ALA A 148 19.53 37.76 -66.74
N PRO A 149 19.61 36.47 -67.12
CA PRO A 149 19.66 35.39 -66.13
C PRO A 149 20.95 35.50 -65.32
N LEU A 150 20.83 35.76 -64.01
CA LEU A 150 21.95 35.61 -63.10
C LEU A 150 22.42 34.14 -63.08
N PRO A 151 23.73 33.88 -62.99
CA PRO A 151 24.25 32.52 -62.99
C PRO A 151 23.60 31.73 -61.87
N ARG A 152 22.96 30.61 -62.22
CA ARG A 152 22.42 29.65 -61.26
C ARG A 152 23.61 29.08 -60.49
N THR A 153 23.93 29.68 -59.35
CA THR A 153 24.66 29.01 -58.30
C THR A 153 23.77 27.85 -57.87
N SER A 154 24.02 26.69 -58.47
CA SER A 154 23.59 25.42 -57.91
C SER A 154 24.34 25.27 -56.59
N THR A 155 23.82 25.89 -55.53
CA THR A 155 24.03 25.35 -54.20
C THR A 155 23.40 23.97 -54.26
N SER A 156 24.23 22.96 -54.49
CA SER A 156 23.93 21.62 -54.02
C SER A 156 23.71 21.81 -52.52
N ILE A 157 22.45 22.02 -52.14
CA ILE A 157 22.02 21.79 -50.78
C ILE A 157 22.32 20.31 -50.63
N ASP A 158 23.48 20.01 -50.04
CA ASP A 158 23.74 18.72 -49.46
C ASP A 158 22.45 18.37 -48.74
N SER A 159 21.76 17.37 -49.28
CA SER A 159 20.53 16.86 -48.73
C SER A 159 20.88 16.38 -47.35
N PHE A 160 20.79 17.27 -46.36
CA PHE A 160 20.87 16.96 -44.95
C PHE A 160 19.90 15.81 -44.78
N ALA A 161 20.46 14.62 -44.56
CA ALA A 161 19.71 13.41 -44.33
C ALA A 161 18.60 13.78 -43.35
N ALA A 162 17.34 13.75 -43.79
CA ALA A 162 16.21 14.13 -42.97
C ALA A 162 16.35 13.34 -41.67
N SER A 163 16.65 14.04 -40.57
CA SER A 163 16.86 13.39 -39.28
C SER A 163 15.59 12.60 -38.99
N SER A 164 15.67 11.27 -39.00
CA SER A 164 14.53 10.43 -38.72
C SER A 164 13.89 10.94 -37.42
N PRO A 165 12.56 11.19 -37.38
CA PRO A 165 11.92 11.59 -36.15
C PRO A 165 12.25 10.57 -35.06
N TYR A 166 12.73 11.05 -33.91
CA TYR A 166 13.05 10.20 -32.77
C TYR A 166 11.79 9.43 -32.35
N ARG A 167 11.78 8.12 -32.60
CA ARG A 167 10.72 7.23 -32.15
C ARG A 167 11.18 6.59 -30.83
N PRO A 168 10.54 6.88 -29.69
CA PRO A 168 10.91 6.23 -28.44
C PRO A 168 10.72 4.72 -28.60
N THR A 169 11.65 3.94 -28.04
CA THR A 169 11.55 2.48 -28.07
C THR A 169 10.27 2.06 -27.34
N PRO A 170 9.39 1.29 -28.00
CA PRO A 170 8.12 0.90 -27.39
C PRO A 170 8.34 -0.06 -26.22
N THR A 171 9.44 -0.82 -26.25
CA THR A 171 9.81 -1.85 -25.28
C THR A 171 11.15 -1.57 -24.60
N VAL A 172 11.37 -2.25 -23.49
CA VAL A 172 12.46 -2.11 -22.54
C VAL A 172 12.92 -3.52 -22.14
N PRO A 173 14.22 -3.82 -22.13
CA PRO A 173 14.74 -5.13 -21.75
C PRO A 173 14.73 -5.33 -20.23
N LEU A 174 14.40 -6.54 -19.78
CA LEU A 174 14.39 -6.96 -18.39
C LEU A 174 15.06 -8.32 -18.27
N THR A 175 16.13 -8.41 -17.49
CA THR A 175 16.85 -9.67 -17.21
C THR A 175 16.15 -10.42 -16.09
N ILE A 176 15.95 -11.72 -16.29
CA ILE A 176 15.47 -12.64 -15.26
C ILE A 176 16.66 -13.36 -14.68
N PHE A 177 16.74 -13.37 -13.35
CA PHE A 177 17.80 -14.01 -12.58
C PHE A 177 17.32 -15.31 -11.96
N ASP A 178 18.25 -16.21 -11.67
CA ASP A 178 17.98 -17.37 -10.85
C ASP A 178 18.17 -17.05 -9.35
N PHE A 179 17.35 -17.65 -8.49
CA PHE A 179 17.44 -17.50 -7.04
C PHE A 179 17.74 -18.87 -6.43
N PRO A 180 18.77 -19.02 -5.57
CA PRO A 180 19.47 -17.99 -4.79
C PRO A 180 20.78 -17.44 -5.37
N SER A 181 21.27 -17.96 -6.50
CA SER A 181 22.61 -17.67 -7.05
C SER A 181 22.76 -16.30 -7.72
N TYR A 182 21.65 -15.64 -8.08
CA TYR A 182 21.61 -14.35 -8.80
C TYR A 182 22.32 -14.37 -10.17
N GLU A 183 22.23 -15.49 -10.88
CA GLU A 183 22.78 -15.65 -12.24
C GLU A 183 21.73 -15.26 -13.29
N PRO A 184 22.09 -14.52 -14.36
CA PRO A 184 21.13 -14.14 -15.41
C PRO A 184 20.73 -15.37 -16.24
N GLN A 185 19.44 -15.69 -16.25
CA GLN A 185 18.89 -16.83 -16.97
C GLN A 185 18.42 -16.43 -18.37
N ARG A 186 17.54 -15.42 -18.48
CA ARG A 186 16.93 -15.02 -19.75
C ARG A 186 16.65 -13.52 -19.85
N LEU A 187 16.37 -13.04 -21.06
CA LEU A 187 16.04 -11.63 -21.33
C LEU A 187 14.62 -11.49 -21.89
N GLU A 188 13.83 -10.62 -21.28
CA GLU A 188 12.46 -10.32 -21.70
C GLU A 188 12.29 -8.87 -22.16
N ALA A 189 11.38 -8.66 -23.11
CA ALA A 189 10.93 -7.34 -23.56
C ALA A 189 9.62 -6.96 -22.89
N TRP A 190 9.65 -5.84 -22.18
CA TRP A 190 8.51 -5.24 -21.49
C TRP A 190 8.12 -3.91 -22.11
N SER A 191 6.85 -3.53 -22.05
CA SER A 191 6.41 -2.22 -22.54
C SER A 191 7.06 -1.08 -21.74
N SER A 192 7.53 -0.05 -22.45
CA SER A 192 8.03 1.20 -21.86
C SER A 192 7.03 1.86 -20.92
N LYS A 193 5.72 1.69 -21.20
CA LYS A 193 4.63 2.22 -20.36
C LYS A 193 4.47 1.47 -19.03
N HIS A 194 5.06 0.27 -18.90
CA HIS A 194 5.01 -0.52 -17.67
C HIS A 194 6.22 -0.24 -16.77
N LEU A 195 7.45 -0.27 -17.32
CA LEU A 195 8.69 -0.22 -16.54
C LEU A 195 9.57 1.02 -16.80
N ASN A 196 9.23 1.90 -17.74
CA ASN A 196 10.04 3.09 -18.04
C ASN A 196 9.19 4.37 -18.17
N LEU A 197 8.28 4.57 -17.23
CA LEU A 197 7.53 5.81 -17.11
C LEU A 197 8.39 6.95 -16.53
N PRO A 198 8.09 8.21 -16.89
CA PRO A 198 8.71 9.36 -16.24
C PRO A 198 8.32 9.42 -14.76
N LEU A 199 9.26 9.79 -13.90
CA LEU A 199 9.03 9.91 -12.47
C LEU A 199 8.05 11.06 -12.18
N ARG A 200 6.88 10.72 -11.62
CA ARG A 200 5.84 11.67 -11.21
C ARG A 200 5.63 11.61 -9.70
N ARG A 201 6.30 12.50 -8.97
CA ARG A 201 6.28 12.54 -7.49
C ARG A 201 4.91 12.92 -6.94
N ASP A 202 4.16 13.75 -7.67
CA ASP A 202 2.77 14.13 -7.36
C ASP A 202 1.85 12.91 -7.26
N ILE A 203 1.91 12.02 -8.26
CA ILE A 203 1.07 10.81 -8.30
C ILE A 203 1.49 9.82 -7.22
N LEU A 204 2.80 9.60 -7.04
CA LEU A 204 3.31 8.72 -5.98
C LEU A 204 2.89 9.21 -4.59
N HIS A 205 3.00 10.52 -4.34
CA HIS A 205 2.56 11.12 -3.08
C HIS A 205 1.07 10.88 -2.82
N LEU A 206 0.21 11.08 -3.83
CA LEU A 206 -1.23 10.84 -3.68
C LEU A 206 -1.55 9.38 -3.33
N ALA A 207 -0.87 8.42 -3.96
CA ALA A 207 -1.08 7.00 -3.67
C ALA A 207 -0.63 6.64 -2.25
N VAL A 208 0.55 7.08 -1.82
CA VAL A 208 1.08 6.78 -0.48
C VAL A 208 0.23 7.42 0.63
N VAL A 209 -0.25 8.64 0.42
CA VAL A 209 -1.16 9.30 1.38
C VAL A 209 -2.50 8.56 1.43
N TYR A 210 -3.05 8.18 0.28
CA TYR A 210 -4.29 7.40 0.19
C TYR A 210 -4.18 6.06 0.94
N GLU A 211 -3.08 5.32 0.77
CA GLU A 211 -2.79 4.09 1.52
C GLU A 211 -2.72 4.37 3.03
N GLY A 212 -1.94 5.38 3.44
CA GLY A 212 -1.77 5.72 4.86
C GLY A 212 -3.07 6.15 5.55
N ASP A 213 -3.96 6.84 4.85
CA ASP A 213 -5.29 7.21 5.34
C ASP A 213 -6.19 5.98 5.54
N ASN A 214 -6.11 4.99 4.65
CA ASN A 214 -6.90 3.76 4.71
C ASN A 214 -6.40 2.77 5.76
N THR A 215 -5.09 2.70 6.01
CA THR A 215 -4.51 1.84 7.05
C THR A 215 -4.85 2.34 8.46
N ARG A 216 -5.30 3.58 8.61
CA ARG A 216 -5.51 4.21 9.92
C ARG A 216 -6.75 3.67 10.63
N GLN A 217 -6.58 3.13 11.84
CA GLN A 217 -7.68 2.57 12.65
C GLN A 217 -8.73 3.59 13.13
N GLY A 218 -8.34 4.84 13.38
CA GLY A 218 -9.26 5.92 13.75
C GLY A 218 -10.03 5.74 15.06
N THR A 219 -9.49 5.05 16.07
CA THR A 219 -10.18 4.68 17.33
C THR A 219 -10.13 5.74 18.45
N ALA A 220 -9.47 6.87 18.22
CA ALA A 220 -9.29 7.90 19.25
C ALA A 220 -10.64 8.50 19.68
N SER A 221 -10.94 8.43 20.98
CA SER A 221 -12.19 8.95 21.55
C SER A 221 -11.92 9.77 22.80
N SER A 222 -12.52 10.96 22.86
CA SER A 222 -12.54 11.83 24.03
C SER A 222 -13.98 12.07 24.47
N LYS A 223 -14.18 12.20 25.79
CA LYS A 223 -15.50 12.51 26.35
C LYS A 223 -15.80 13.99 26.18
N THR A 224 -16.93 14.30 25.56
CA THR A 224 -17.52 15.64 25.56
C THR A 224 -18.17 15.89 26.93
N ARG A 225 -18.54 17.15 27.22
CA ARG A 225 -19.21 17.49 28.49
C ARG A 225 -20.48 16.66 28.75
N TYR A 226 -21.13 16.17 27.71
CA TYR A 226 -22.36 15.38 27.79
C TYR A 226 -22.10 13.90 28.11
N GLU A 227 -20.88 13.42 27.90
CA GLU A 227 -20.49 12.02 28.12
C GLU A 227 -19.66 11.85 29.39
N VAL A 228 -19.16 12.95 29.96
CA VAL A 228 -18.48 12.95 31.25
C VAL A 228 -19.50 12.67 32.36
N ARG A 229 -19.19 11.70 33.22
CA ARG A 229 -20.01 11.35 34.38
C ARG A 229 -20.07 12.54 35.33
N GLY A 230 -21.29 13.00 35.65
CA GLY A 230 -21.52 14.10 36.57
C GLY A 230 -22.99 14.53 36.60
N SER A 231 -23.33 15.39 37.55
CA SER A 231 -24.66 16.01 37.62
C SER A 231 -24.73 17.23 36.71
N GLY A 232 -25.78 17.34 35.89
CA GLY A 232 -26.10 18.55 35.12
C GLY A 232 -26.65 19.70 35.98
N ARG A 233 -26.71 19.53 37.31
CA ARG A 233 -27.15 20.57 38.23
C ARG A 233 -26.16 21.73 38.21
N LYS A 234 -26.72 22.94 38.19
CA LYS A 234 -25.94 24.16 38.36
C LYS A 234 -25.20 24.15 39.71
N LEU A 235 -23.90 24.42 39.68
CA LEU A 235 -23.04 24.29 40.85
C LEU A 235 -23.31 25.33 41.94
N TYR A 236 -23.68 26.55 41.54
CA TYR A 236 -23.98 27.63 42.46
C TYR A 236 -24.99 28.61 41.87
N ALA A 237 -25.60 29.44 42.72
CA ALA A 237 -26.64 30.39 42.32
C ALA A 237 -26.14 31.40 41.27
N GLN A 238 -27.04 31.93 40.44
CA GLN A 238 -26.67 32.83 39.34
C GLN A 238 -25.97 34.13 39.79
N LYS A 239 -26.26 34.59 41.02
CA LYS A 239 -25.73 35.81 41.64
C LYS A 239 -25.60 35.59 43.16
N GLY A 240 -24.89 36.49 43.86
CA GLY A 240 -24.82 36.52 45.33
C GLY A 240 -23.57 35.89 45.97
N LEU A 241 -22.70 35.23 45.20
CA LEU A 241 -21.52 34.52 45.73
C LEU A 241 -20.17 35.24 45.54
N GLY A 242 -20.12 36.36 44.81
CA GLY A 242 -18.86 37.06 44.51
C GLY A 242 -17.86 36.28 43.62
N ARG A 243 -18.28 35.17 43.02
CA ARG A 243 -17.47 34.35 42.10
C ARG A 243 -17.88 34.59 40.65
N ALA A 244 -17.08 34.10 39.68
CA ALA A 244 -17.48 34.01 38.27
C ALA A 244 -18.82 33.26 38.11
N ARG A 245 -19.45 33.25 36.94
CA ARG A 245 -20.67 32.44 36.69
C ARG A 245 -20.30 31.05 36.17
N VAL A 246 -20.93 30.00 36.69
CA VAL A 246 -20.73 28.62 36.21
C VAL A 246 -22.08 27.91 36.11
N GLY A 247 -22.18 27.03 35.13
CA GLY A 247 -23.27 26.08 34.98
C GLY A 247 -23.00 24.78 35.74
N ASP A 248 -22.90 23.70 34.98
CA ASP A 248 -22.64 22.33 35.36
C ASP A 248 -21.15 22.04 35.62
N ALA A 249 -20.88 20.86 36.21
CA ALA A 249 -19.53 20.46 36.56
C ALA A 249 -18.69 19.98 35.37
N GLN A 250 -19.35 19.45 34.33
CA GLN A 250 -18.71 18.85 33.16
C GLN A 250 -18.19 19.86 32.14
N SER A 251 -18.32 21.16 32.42
CA SER A 251 -17.85 22.21 31.51
C SER A 251 -16.35 22.09 31.20
N PRO A 252 -15.92 22.22 29.92
CA PRO A 252 -14.52 22.12 29.50
C PRO A 252 -13.58 23.10 30.19
N LEU A 253 -14.10 24.22 30.70
CA LEU A 253 -13.33 25.23 31.43
C LEU A 253 -12.90 24.76 32.83
N ARG A 254 -13.54 23.69 33.34
CA ARG A 254 -13.30 23.17 34.69
C ARG A 254 -12.41 21.93 34.63
N LYS A 255 -11.65 21.71 35.70
CA LYS A 255 -10.90 20.46 35.91
C LYS A 255 -11.88 19.28 35.93
N GLY A 256 -11.57 18.23 35.17
CA GLY A 256 -12.43 17.06 35.03
C GLY A 256 -13.64 17.25 34.11
N GLY A 257 -13.78 18.42 33.45
CA GLY A 257 -14.76 18.63 32.40
C GLY A 257 -14.42 17.92 31.11
N GLY A 258 -15.41 17.75 30.23
CA GLY A 258 -15.22 17.12 28.93
C GLY A 258 -14.53 18.04 27.92
N LYS A 259 -13.90 17.48 26.89
CA LYS A 259 -13.24 18.26 25.81
C LYS A 259 -14.27 18.68 24.76
N THR A 260 -14.31 19.96 24.37
CA THR A 260 -15.29 20.48 23.39
C THR A 260 -15.08 19.87 21.99
N PHE A 261 -13.89 20.03 21.43
CA PHE A 261 -13.49 19.48 20.12
C PHE A 261 -12.45 18.39 20.32
N GLY A 262 -12.82 17.37 21.11
CA GLY A 262 -11.98 16.20 21.30
C GLY A 262 -12.08 15.25 20.09
N PRO A 263 -11.07 14.38 19.87
CA PRO A 263 -11.17 13.34 18.87
C PRO A 263 -12.36 12.41 19.15
N LYS A 264 -12.98 11.96 18.07
CA LYS A 264 -14.00 10.91 18.07
C LYS A 264 -13.61 9.82 17.08
N PRO A 265 -14.03 8.56 17.33
CA PRO A 265 -13.82 7.50 16.37
C PRO A 265 -14.45 7.89 15.04
N ARG A 266 -13.65 7.90 13.98
CA ARG A 266 -14.08 8.31 12.64
C ARG A 266 -13.26 7.58 11.60
N ASP A 267 -13.87 7.44 10.43
CA ASP A 267 -13.18 6.95 9.24
C ASP A 267 -12.27 8.05 8.69
N PHE A 268 -11.04 7.66 8.34
CA PHE A 268 -10.03 8.54 7.74
C PHE A 268 -9.84 8.26 6.24
N GLY A 269 -10.45 7.20 5.71
CA GLY A 269 -10.27 6.77 4.33
C GLY A 269 -10.57 7.87 3.33
N THR A 270 -9.59 8.19 2.49
CA THR A 270 -9.73 9.11 1.36
C THR A 270 -10.04 8.33 0.09
N LYS A 271 -10.52 9.00 -0.96
CA LYS A 271 -10.83 8.36 -2.25
C LYS A 271 -9.79 8.74 -3.29
N LEU A 272 -9.31 7.75 -4.05
CA LEU A 272 -8.42 7.94 -5.19
C LEU A 272 -8.98 7.23 -6.41
N ASN A 273 -8.86 7.86 -7.59
CA ASN A 273 -9.30 7.24 -8.84
C ASN A 273 -8.42 6.03 -9.15
N ARG A 274 -9.04 4.89 -9.52
CA ARG A 274 -8.32 3.64 -9.83
C ARG A 274 -7.19 3.84 -10.86
N LYS A 275 -7.46 4.58 -11.95
CA LYS A 275 -6.45 4.87 -12.97
C LYS A 275 -5.24 5.64 -12.45
N VAL A 276 -5.44 6.53 -11.48
CA VAL A 276 -4.35 7.30 -10.85
C VAL A 276 -3.53 6.40 -9.94
N TYR A 277 -4.18 5.50 -9.20
CA TYR A 277 -3.52 4.49 -8.37
C TYR A 277 -2.69 3.51 -9.22
N ASP A 278 -3.27 2.95 -10.28
CA ASP A 278 -2.58 2.07 -11.23
C ASP A 278 -1.36 2.76 -11.88
N LEU A 279 -1.49 4.04 -12.23
CA LEU A 279 -0.38 4.83 -12.75
C LEU A 279 0.73 5.02 -11.68
N ALA A 280 0.36 5.20 -10.41
CA ALA A 280 1.32 5.29 -9.30
C ALA A 280 2.12 3.99 -9.15
N TRP A 281 1.46 2.84 -9.18
CA TRP A 281 2.07 1.51 -9.17
C TRP A 281 3.14 1.35 -10.24
N ARG A 282 2.78 1.60 -11.50
CA ARG A 282 3.74 1.50 -12.62
C ARG A 282 4.85 2.53 -12.52
N THR A 283 4.57 3.73 -12.01
CA THR A 283 5.58 4.77 -11.79
C THR A 283 6.59 4.36 -10.71
N ALA A 284 6.13 3.69 -9.64
CA ALA A 284 6.99 3.15 -8.59
C ALA A 284 7.88 2.02 -9.11
N LEU A 285 7.32 1.06 -9.86
CA LEU A 285 8.10 0.02 -10.53
C LEU A 285 9.12 0.60 -11.52
N SER A 286 8.71 1.58 -12.32
CA SER A 286 9.60 2.27 -13.26
C SER A 286 10.75 2.99 -12.56
N TYR A 287 10.47 3.61 -11.40
CA TYR A 287 11.50 4.25 -10.58
C TYR A 287 12.56 3.25 -10.11
N ARG A 288 12.14 2.06 -9.66
CA ARG A 288 13.05 0.99 -9.22
C ARG A 288 13.83 0.39 -10.37
N TYR A 289 13.16 0.15 -11.50
CA TYR A 289 13.80 -0.32 -12.72
C TYR A 289 14.92 0.63 -13.18
N ARG A 290 14.65 1.94 -13.26
CA ARG A 290 15.64 2.95 -13.70
C ARG A 290 16.85 3.07 -12.77
N ARG A 291 16.72 2.65 -11.51
CA ARG A 291 17.82 2.64 -10.53
C ARG A 291 18.56 1.30 -10.46
N GLY A 292 18.11 0.28 -11.20
CA GLY A 292 18.65 -1.08 -11.08
C GLY A 292 18.31 -1.73 -9.73
N GLU A 293 17.29 -1.23 -9.03
CA GLU A 293 16.86 -1.74 -7.71
C GLU A 293 15.75 -2.81 -7.86
N LEU A 294 15.20 -2.95 -9.06
CA LEU A 294 14.22 -3.99 -9.40
C LEU A 294 14.97 -5.21 -9.93
N VAL A 295 14.99 -6.27 -9.13
CA VAL A 295 15.50 -7.59 -9.48
C VAL A 295 14.31 -8.51 -9.74
N VAL A 296 14.33 -9.20 -10.87
CA VAL A 296 13.27 -10.12 -11.25
C VAL A 296 13.85 -11.52 -11.33
N CYS A 297 13.30 -12.43 -10.55
CA CYS A 297 13.75 -13.80 -10.45
C CYS A 297 12.85 -14.76 -11.25
N SER A 298 13.37 -15.93 -11.55
CA SER A 298 12.61 -17.10 -11.98
C SER A 298 11.49 -17.41 -10.97
N ASP A 299 10.45 -18.09 -11.44
CA ASP A 299 9.34 -18.52 -10.59
C ASP A 299 9.79 -19.64 -9.65
N GLY A 300 9.28 -19.67 -8.41
CA GLY A 300 9.70 -20.67 -7.42
C GLY A 300 10.82 -20.17 -6.51
N MET A 301 10.75 -18.91 -6.10
CA MET A 301 11.74 -18.29 -5.22
C MET A 301 11.64 -18.86 -3.81
N GLU A 302 12.46 -19.87 -3.49
CA GLU A 302 12.49 -20.53 -2.18
C GLU A 302 13.90 -20.55 -1.61
N LEU A 303 14.01 -20.28 -0.30
CA LEU A 303 15.26 -20.45 0.46
C LEU A 303 15.35 -21.88 0.99
N ALA A 304 15.40 -22.85 0.08
CA ALA A 304 15.57 -24.24 0.45
C ALA A 304 16.84 -24.40 1.29
N LEU A 305 16.70 -25.14 2.39
CA LEU A 305 17.82 -25.53 3.22
C LEU A 305 18.76 -26.44 2.42
N PRO A 306 20.08 -26.43 2.69
CA PRO A 306 20.99 -27.36 2.05
C PRO A 306 20.52 -28.81 2.24
N ALA A 307 20.58 -29.61 1.17
CA ALA A 307 20.04 -30.98 1.14
C ALA A 307 20.55 -31.87 2.30
N GLN A 308 21.81 -31.68 2.70
CA GLN A 308 22.40 -32.39 3.84
C GLN A 308 21.69 -32.08 5.16
N PHE A 309 21.31 -30.81 5.37
CA PHE A 309 20.60 -30.38 6.57
C PHE A 309 19.13 -30.82 6.54
N GLN A 310 18.49 -30.77 5.37
CA GLN A 310 17.14 -31.33 5.19
C GLN A 310 17.11 -32.83 5.51
N ALA A 311 18.06 -33.61 5.01
CA ALA A 311 18.16 -35.03 5.32
C ALA A 311 18.31 -35.31 6.83
N MET A 312 19.11 -34.50 7.55
CA MET A 312 19.23 -34.63 9.01
C MET A 312 17.93 -34.33 9.77
N ILE A 313 17.09 -33.43 9.26
CA ILE A 313 15.77 -33.14 9.82
C ILE A 313 14.82 -34.32 9.56
N GLU A 314 14.81 -34.84 8.33
CA GLU A 314 13.97 -35.97 7.93
C GLU A 314 14.32 -37.26 8.67
N GLU A 315 15.61 -37.53 8.87
CA GLU A 315 16.11 -38.64 9.70
C GLU A 315 15.83 -38.43 11.21
N GLY A 316 15.38 -37.23 11.60
CA GLY A 316 15.05 -36.90 12.98
C GLY A 316 16.26 -36.78 13.89
N LEU A 317 17.46 -36.58 13.34
CA LEU A 317 18.69 -36.34 14.10
C LEU A 317 18.67 -34.97 14.77
N VAL A 318 18.04 -33.98 14.11
CA VAL A 318 17.82 -32.64 14.64
C VAL A 318 16.33 -32.45 14.85
N LYS A 319 15.91 -32.39 16.12
CA LYS A 319 14.51 -32.13 16.52
C LYS A 319 14.30 -30.79 17.19
N ASP A 320 15.40 -30.14 17.58
CA ASP A 320 15.34 -28.87 18.30
C ASP A 320 14.98 -27.76 17.31
N GLU A 321 13.73 -27.26 17.40
CA GLU A 321 13.20 -26.19 16.55
C GLU A 321 14.09 -24.93 16.58
N GLU A 322 14.63 -24.57 17.75
CA GLU A 322 15.53 -23.41 17.90
C GLU A 322 16.82 -23.56 17.06
N LEU A 323 17.32 -24.79 16.91
CA LEU A 323 18.52 -25.05 16.12
C LEU A 323 18.19 -24.95 14.62
N ILE A 324 17.03 -25.45 14.21
CA ILE A 324 16.54 -25.35 12.82
C ILE A 324 16.34 -23.88 12.45
N ASP A 325 15.69 -23.10 13.30
CA ASP A 325 15.47 -21.67 13.10
C ASP A 325 16.79 -20.89 13.11
N GLY A 326 17.71 -21.22 14.03
CA GLY A 326 19.05 -20.64 14.06
C GLY A 326 19.83 -20.90 12.76
N PHE A 327 19.72 -22.11 12.21
CA PHE A 327 20.34 -22.46 10.93
C PHE A 327 19.67 -21.74 9.76
N ARG A 328 18.32 -21.73 9.68
CA ARG A 328 17.55 -20.99 8.67
C ARG A 328 17.92 -19.51 8.64
N ALA A 329 17.98 -18.88 9.81
CA ALA A 329 18.37 -17.48 9.93
C ALA A 329 19.81 -17.24 9.46
N ARG A 330 20.75 -18.14 9.79
CA ARG A 330 22.14 -18.05 9.34
C ARG A 330 22.25 -18.22 7.82
N TRP A 331 21.53 -19.19 7.26
CA TRP A 331 21.49 -19.46 5.83
C TRP A 331 20.94 -18.26 5.04
N ALA A 332 19.81 -17.71 5.48
CA ALA A 332 19.23 -16.51 4.88
C ALA A 332 20.22 -15.34 4.90
N ARG A 333 20.89 -15.07 6.03
CA ARG A 333 21.92 -14.01 6.11
C ARG A 333 23.04 -14.24 5.10
N GLN A 334 23.54 -15.47 4.99
CA GLN A 334 24.62 -15.80 4.07
C GLN A 334 24.23 -15.56 2.60
N VAL A 335 23.02 -15.99 2.20
CA VAL A 335 22.51 -15.75 0.83
C VAL A 335 22.36 -14.26 0.57
N MET A 336 21.77 -13.51 1.51
CA MET A 336 21.58 -12.07 1.37
C MET A 336 22.91 -11.31 1.32
N GLU A 337 23.90 -11.69 2.12
CA GLU A 337 25.22 -11.05 2.11
C GLU A 337 25.99 -11.35 0.84
N ARG A 338 25.92 -12.59 0.34
CA ARG A 338 26.56 -13.00 -0.93
C ARG A 338 26.04 -12.19 -2.13
N ASN A 339 24.74 -11.92 -2.16
CA ASN A 339 24.11 -11.15 -3.24
C ASN A 339 24.10 -9.63 -2.94
N GLU A 340 24.79 -9.20 -1.89
CA GLU A 340 24.83 -7.82 -1.40
C GLU A 340 23.46 -7.24 -1.00
N TRP A 341 22.43 -8.07 -0.82
CA TRP A 341 21.05 -7.74 -0.43
C TRP A 341 20.86 -7.58 1.09
N GLY A 342 21.93 -7.70 1.86
CA GLY A 342 21.92 -7.49 3.29
C GLY A 342 21.89 -6.02 3.71
N LYS A 343 21.89 -5.81 5.03
CA LYS A 343 21.68 -4.53 5.72
C LYS A 343 22.54 -3.36 5.21
N GLN A 344 23.74 -3.63 4.68
CA GLN A 344 24.66 -2.59 4.20
C GLN A 344 24.06 -1.76 3.07
N ASN A 345 23.28 -2.40 2.20
CA ASN A 345 22.66 -1.77 1.02
C ASN A 345 21.16 -1.50 1.22
N GLY A 346 20.72 -1.41 2.49
CA GLY A 346 19.31 -1.26 2.87
C GLY A 346 18.64 -2.59 3.14
N ARG A 347 17.30 -2.57 3.17
CA ARG A 347 16.45 -3.76 3.33
C ARG A 347 15.97 -4.24 1.97
N SER A 348 15.79 -5.54 1.79
CA SER A 348 15.24 -6.12 0.56
C SER A 348 13.78 -6.55 0.78
N THR A 349 12.90 -6.33 -0.19
CA THR A 349 11.52 -6.85 -0.14
C THR A 349 11.36 -7.89 -1.23
N PHE A 350 10.96 -9.09 -0.81
CA PHE A 350 10.71 -10.25 -1.65
C PHE A 350 9.22 -10.32 -1.95
N ILE A 351 8.86 -10.42 -3.21
CA ILE A 351 7.47 -10.48 -3.65
C ILE A 351 7.25 -11.78 -4.40
N THR A 352 6.37 -12.61 -3.87
CA THR A 352 6.02 -13.94 -4.39
C THR A 352 4.58 -14.00 -4.88
N SER A 353 4.36 -14.81 -5.91
CA SER A 353 3.03 -15.06 -6.47
C SER A 353 2.15 -15.87 -5.51
N SER A 354 2.76 -16.77 -4.74
CA SER A 354 2.13 -17.64 -3.76
C SER A 354 2.95 -17.69 -2.47
N TRP A 355 2.29 -17.99 -1.36
CA TRP A 355 2.95 -18.19 -0.07
C TRP A 355 4.04 -19.27 -0.12
N ARG A 356 5.23 -18.98 0.42
CA ARG A 356 6.40 -19.89 0.46
C ARG A 356 6.91 -20.06 1.90
N GLU A 357 6.62 -21.18 2.54
CA GLU A 357 6.92 -21.34 3.98
C GLU A 357 8.39 -21.15 4.34
N ASP A 358 9.31 -21.75 3.57
CA ASP A 358 10.75 -21.64 3.87
C ASP A 358 11.30 -20.22 3.67
N LEU A 359 10.82 -19.50 2.64
CA LEU A 359 11.24 -18.13 2.38
C LEU A 359 10.70 -17.17 3.47
N PHE A 360 9.40 -17.23 3.73
CA PHE A 360 8.75 -16.36 4.72
C PHE A 360 9.27 -16.64 6.12
N GLY A 361 9.34 -17.92 6.51
CA GLY A 361 9.87 -18.33 7.81
C GLY A 361 11.33 -17.90 8.00
N ALA A 362 12.19 -18.03 6.99
CA ALA A 362 13.58 -17.61 7.10
C ALA A 362 13.73 -16.08 7.19
N LEU A 363 12.87 -15.30 6.52
CA LEU A 363 12.91 -13.83 6.54
C LEU A 363 12.29 -13.24 7.80
N ASP A 364 11.26 -13.87 8.37
CA ASP A 364 10.64 -13.45 9.64
C ASP A 364 11.64 -13.55 10.81
N LEU A 365 12.55 -14.53 10.75
CA LEU A 365 13.66 -14.67 11.70
C LEU A 365 14.74 -13.58 11.52
N VAL A 366 14.77 -12.88 10.37
CA VAL A 366 15.80 -11.90 10.01
C VAL A 366 15.19 -10.60 9.44
N PRO A 367 14.37 -9.87 10.24
CA PRO A 367 13.62 -8.70 9.76
C PRO A 367 14.51 -7.50 9.39
N ASN A 368 15.76 -7.49 9.85
CA ASN A 368 16.74 -6.44 9.56
C ASN A 368 17.28 -6.51 8.12
N TYR A 369 17.21 -7.67 7.47
CA TYR A 369 17.75 -7.88 6.12
C TYR A 369 16.66 -7.72 5.06
N GLY A 370 15.48 -8.26 5.32
CA GLY A 370 14.36 -8.12 4.40
C GLY A 370 13.04 -8.64 4.95
N ARG A 371 12.02 -8.57 4.11
CA ARG A 371 10.68 -9.12 4.36
C ARG A 371 10.17 -9.79 3.08
N ALA A 372 9.34 -10.82 3.23
CA ALA A 372 8.57 -11.39 2.13
C ALA A 372 7.12 -10.88 2.19
N LEU A 373 6.53 -10.65 1.03
CA LEU A 373 5.14 -10.25 0.84
C LEU A 373 4.55 -11.05 -0.32
N ASP A 374 3.30 -11.45 -0.19
CA ASP A 374 2.54 -11.98 -1.33
C ASP A 374 2.05 -10.85 -2.23
N VAL A 375 1.91 -11.10 -3.53
CA VAL A 375 1.43 -10.11 -4.53
C VAL A 375 0.10 -9.44 -4.17
N ALA A 376 -0.75 -10.12 -3.40
CA ALA A 376 -2.03 -9.57 -2.93
C ALA A 376 -1.87 -8.50 -1.82
N ASP A 377 -0.81 -8.58 -1.04
CA ASP A 377 -0.57 -7.77 0.16
C ASP A 377 0.47 -6.67 -0.07
N VAL A 378 0.97 -6.50 -1.29
CA VAL A 378 1.90 -5.43 -1.64
C VAL A 378 1.14 -4.13 -1.87
N ASP A 379 1.64 -3.03 -1.28
CA ASP A 379 1.19 -1.65 -1.55
C ASP A 379 2.23 -0.82 -2.33
N VAL A 380 1.84 0.36 -2.86
CA VAL A 380 2.80 1.29 -3.51
C VAL A 380 3.86 1.75 -2.53
N LYS A 381 3.48 1.98 -1.26
CA LYS A 381 4.42 2.30 -0.19
C LYS A 381 5.48 1.20 -0.03
N ASP A 382 5.10 -0.06 -0.12
CA ASP A 382 6.04 -1.18 0.07
C ASP A 382 7.09 -1.25 -1.03
N LEU A 383 6.69 -0.93 -2.27
CA LEU A 383 7.62 -0.80 -3.39
C LEU A 383 8.65 0.32 -3.20
N LEU A 384 8.34 1.32 -2.36
CA LEU A 384 9.17 2.51 -2.15
C LEU A 384 9.96 2.49 -0.84
N GLU A 385 9.62 1.62 0.11
CA GLU A 385 10.27 1.58 1.44
C GLU A 385 11.66 0.92 1.40
N SER A 386 11.81 -0.16 0.64
CA SER A 386 13.02 -0.98 0.65
C SER A 386 14.17 -0.36 -0.15
N GLY A 387 15.39 -0.89 0.01
CA GLY A 387 16.51 -0.58 -0.87
C GLY A 387 16.34 -1.24 -2.24
N ARG A 388 16.05 -2.55 -2.23
CA ARG A 388 15.84 -3.36 -3.43
C ARG A 388 14.51 -4.10 -3.39
N LEU A 389 13.99 -4.41 -4.57
CA LEU A 389 12.81 -5.26 -4.77
C LEU A 389 13.24 -6.50 -5.53
N VAL A 390 12.95 -7.67 -4.95
CA VAL A 390 13.17 -8.97 -5.59
C VAL A 390 11.80 -9.58 -5.83
N ILE A 391 11.42 -9.73 -7.10
CA ILE A 391 10.06 -10.13 -7.48
C ILE A 391 10.13 -11.39 -8.35
N GLU A 392 9.28 -12.37 -8.11
CA GLU A 392 9.10 -13.48 -9.07
C GLU A 392 8.58 -12.94 -10.41
N ARG A 393 8.96 -13.57 -11.53
CA ARG A 393 8.49 -13.16 -12.86
C ARG A 393 6.96 -13.16 -12.95
N SER A 394 6.32 -14.26 -12.54
CA SER A 394 4.85 -14.41 -12.53
C SER A 394 4.18 -13.34 -11.66
N ALA A 395 4.75 -13.05 -10.49
CA ALA A 395 4.29 -11.99 -9.60
C ALA A 395 4.34 -10.62 -10.29
N LEU A 396 5.45 -10.27 -10.95
CA LEU A 396 5.55 -9.01 -11.68
C LEU A 396 4.52 -8.92 -12.81
N GLN A 397 4.32 -10.01 -13.55
CA GLN A 397 3.32 -10.07 -14.60
C GLN A 397 1.91 -9.83 -14.05
N GLU A 398 1.55 -10.50 -12.97
CA GLU A 398 0.26 -10.31 -12.31
C GLU A 398 0.07 -8.88 -11.80
N MET A 399 1.10 -8.29 -11.18
CA MET A 399 1.05 -6.90 -10.70
C MET A 399 0.79 -5.91 -11.85
N VAL A 400 1.45 -6.09 -12.99
CA VAL A 400 1.27 -5.23 -14.16
C VAL A 400 -0.12 -5.42 -14.77
N GLU A 401 -0.60 -6.66 -14.88
CA GLU A 401 -1.93 -6.98 -15.39
C GLU A 401 -3.05 -6.40 -14.53
N ARG A 402 -2.89 -6.39 -13.20
CA ARG A 402 -3.84 -5.76 -12.27
C ARG A 402 -3.88 -4.23 -12.39
N HIS A 403 -2.75 -3.60 -12.70
CA HIS A 403 -2.56 -2.14 -12.69
C HIS A 403 -2.43 -1.51 -14.10
N GLN A 404 -3.15 -2.03 -15.09
CA GLN A 404 -3.16 -1.52 -16.47
C GLN A 404 -4.44 -0.79 -16.87
N SER A 405 -5.34 -0.43 -15.95
CA SER A 405 -6.65 0.17 -16.30
C SER A 405 -6.56 1.55 -17.00
N ASP A 406 -5.41 2.22 -16.85
CA ASP A 406 -5.09 3.46 -17.55
C ASP A 406 -4.66 3.23 -19.02
N LEU A 407 -4.09 2.06 -19.33
CA LEU A 407 -3.60 1.71 -20.67
C LEU A 407 -4.64 0.96 -21.49
N ILE A 408 -5.26 -0.05 -20.88
CA ILE A 408 -6.25 -0.90 -21.51
C ILE A 408 -7.61 -0.54 -20.93
N SER A 409 -8.40 0.23 -21.69
CA SER A 409 -9.80 0.44 -21.36
C SER A 409 -10.65 -0.68 -21.95
N SER A 410 -11.54 -1.28 -21.14
CA SER A 410 -12.57 -2.21 -21.62
C SER A 410 -13.61 -1.55 -22.55
N VAL A 411 -13.59 -0.22 -22.65
CA VAL A 411 -14.40 0.55 -23.61
C VAL A 411 -13.73 0.47 -24.96
N PHE A 412 -14.32 -0.31 -25.87
CA PHE A 412 -13.88 -0.41 -27.26
C PHE A 412 -14.19 0.90 -27.99
N VAL A 413 -13.17 1.72 -28.21
CA VAL A 413 -13.25 2.83 -29.17
C VAL A 413 -12.69 2.32 -30.49
N SER A 414 -13.50 2.29 -31.55
CA SER A 414 -13.10 1.94 -32.93
C SER A 414 -12.57 0.51 -33.18
N GLY A 415 -12.83 -0.47 -32.29
CA GLY A 415 -12.58 -1.89 -32.56
C GLY A 415 -11.13 -2.37 -32.45
N VAL A 416 -10.19 -1.50 -32.06
CA VAL A 416 -8.80 -1.89 -31.81
C VAL A 416 -8.53 -1.87 -30.30
N ALA A 417 -8.41 -3.04 -29.69
CA ALA A 417 -7.92 -3.15 -28.32
C ALA A 417 -6.42 -2.82 -28.32
N GLY A 418 -6.02 -1.72 -27.70
CA GLY A 418 -4.61 -1.41 -27.52
C GLY A 418 -3.98 -2.36 -26.51
N THR A 419 -3.39 -3.46 -26.96
CA THR A 419 -2.63 -4.36 -26.08
C THR A 419 -1.19 -3.84 -25.96
N ALA A 420 -0.80 -3.43 -24.75
CA ALA A 420 0.61 -3.26 -24.44
C ALA A 420 1.19 -4.65 -24.17
N GLU A 421 1.73 -5.29 -25.21
CA GLU A 421 2.38 -6.60 -25.05
C GLU A 421 3.59 -6.46 -24.11
N SER A 422 3.63 -7.25 -23.03
CA SER A 422 4.75 -7.32 -22.09
C SER A 422 5.08 -8.77 -21.75
N GLY A 423 6.35 -9.06 -21.46
CA GLY A 423 6.83 -10.41 -21.12
C GLY A 423 7.19 -11.28 -22.33
N LYS A 424 7.48 -10.66 -23.48
CA LYS A 424 7.97 -11.41 -24.66
C LYS A 424 9.42 -11.81 -24.42
N ILE A 425 9.70 -13.11 -24.52
CA ILE A 425 11.06 -13.63 -24.41
C ILE A 425 11.86 -13.20 -25.64
N VAL A 426 13.02 -12.59 -25.42
CA VAL A 426 13.93 -12.12 -26.48
C VAL A 426 15.11 -13.07 -26.63
N VAL A 427 15.65 -13.53 -25.50
CA VAL A 427 16.79 -14.45 -25.42
C VAL A 427 16.50 -15.46 -24.32
N GLU A 428 16.69 -16.74 -24.61
CA GLU A 428 16.64 -17.85 -23.64
C GLU A 428 18.03 -18.29 -23.20
#